data_AF-A0A7W1Z0F1-F1
#
_entry.id   AF-A0A7W1Z0F1-F1
#
_cell.length_a   1.000
_cell.length_b   1.000
_cell.length_c   1.000
_cell.angle_alpha   90.00
_cell.angle_beta   90.00
_cell.angle_gamma   90.00
#
_symmetry.space_group_name_H-M   'P 1'
#
loop_
_entity.id
_entity.type
_entity.pdbx_description
1 polymer ?
#
loop_
_entity_poly.entity_id
_entity_poly.type
_entity_poly.pdbx_seq_one_letter_code
_entity_poly.pdbx_strand_id
1 'polypeptide(L)' 'MEKPADVQFHIHDLLRRRWSPRAFADKPAEQGKIKSLLEAARWASSCFNEQPWV' A
#
# COMPACT_ATOMS: atom_id res chain seq x y z
N MET A 1 4.58 7.60 16.36
CA MET A 1 5.92 6.96 16.34
C MET A 1 6.26 6.65 14.91
N GLU A 2 7.31 7.27 14.37
CA GLU A 2 7.85 6.89 13.08
C GLU A 2 8.68 5.60 13.24
N LYS A 3 8.54 4.69 12.26
CA LYS A 3 9.29 3.43 12.21
C LYS A 3 9.87 3.27 10.80
N PRO A 4 10.90 4.06 10.45
CA PRO A 4 11.51 3.96 9.13
C PRO A 4 12.14 2.58 8.96
N ALA A 5 11.95 1.98 7.78
CA ALA A 5 12.64 0.77 7.39
C ALA A 5 14.15 1.03 7.30
N ASP A 6 14.95 0.04 7.71
CA ASP A 6 16.38 0.02 7.46
C ASP A 6 16.62 -0.29 5.99
N VAL A 7 17.13 0.70 5.25
CA VAL A 7 17.32 0.64 3.80
C VAL A 7 18.79 0.86 3.49
N GLN A 8 19.37 -0.01 2.66
CA GLN A 8 20.79 0.09 2.27
C GLN A 8 21.07 1.25 1.31
N PHE A 9 20.03 1.73 0.60
CA PHE A 9 20.13 2.78 -0.41
C PHE A 9 18.96 3.76 -0.28
N HIS A 10 19.14 4.97 -0.82
CA HIS A 10 18.09 5.97 -0.84
C HIS A 10 16.89 5.49 -1.67
N ILE A 11 15.70 5.57 -1.09
CA ILE A 11 14.42 5.32 -1.74
C ILE A 11 13.43 6.40 -1.32
N HIS A 12 12.31 6.48 -2.03
CA HIS A 12 11.24 7.42 -1.70
C HIS A 12 10.76 7.29 -0.25
N ASP A 13 10.61 8.43 0.43
CA ASP A 13 10.28 8.51 1.85
C ASP A 13 8.99 7.78 2.23
N LEU A 14 7.97 7.80 1.36
CA LEU A 14 6.73 7.05 1.56
C LEU A 14 6.98 5.56 1.77
N LEU A 15 7.88 4.95 0.98
CA LEU A 15 8.25 3.54 1.10
C LEU A 15 9.09 3.30 2.35
N ARG A 16 10.03 4.20 2.64
CA ARG A 16 10.85 4.13 3.85
C ARG A 16 10.03 4.19 5.12
N ARG A 17 8.97 4.99 5.16
CA ARG A 17 8.10 5.15 6.35
C ARG A 17 7.00 4.09 6.46
N ARG A 18 6.80 3.27 5.42
CA ARG A 18 5.79 2.19 5.43
C ARG A 18 6.25 1.04 6.34
N TRP A 19 5.44 0.74 7.34
CA TRP A 19 5.60 -0.40 8.23
C TRP A 19 4.34 -1.28 8.17
N SER A 20 4.42 -2.51 8.70
CA SER A 20 3.30 -3.46 8.70
C SER A 20 2.55 -3.42 10.05
N PRO A 21 1.43 -2.67 10.17
CA PRO A 21 0.61 -2.69 11.38
C PRO A 21 -0.01 -4.07 11.60
N ARG A 22 -0.07 -4.49 12.86
CA ARG A 22 -0.66 -5.78 13.29
C ARG A 22 -1.89 -5.62 14.18
N ALA A 23 -2.23 -4.39 14.55
CA ALA A 23 -3.38 -4.04 15.35
C ALA A 23 -4.05 -2.80 14.74
N PHE A 24 -5.38 -2.80 14.72
CA PHE A 24 -6.19 -1.74 14.11
C PHE A 24 -7.21 -1.25 15.14
N ALA A 25 -7.57 0.03 15.05
CA ALA A 25 -8.66 0.59 15.86
C ALA A 25 -10.02 0.12 15.30
N ASP A 26 -11.04 0.11 16.15
CA ASP A 26 -12.43 -0.14 15.73
C ASP A 26 -13.03 1.10 15.06
N LYS A 27 -12.43 1.48 13.92
CA LYS A 27 -12.82 2.63 13.12
C LYS A 27 -13.07 2.17 11.68
N PRO A 28 -14.24 2.46 11.09
CA PRO A 28 -14.50 2.16 9.69
C PRO A 28 -13.52 2.89 8.77
N ALA A 29 -13.06 2.20 7.73
CA ALA A 29 -12.33 2.84 6.64
C ALA A 29 -13.29 3.67 5.77
N GLU A 30 -12.87 4.88 5.39
CA GLU A 30 -13.65 5.75 4.51
C GLU A 30 -13.78 5.12 3.12
N GLN A 31 -15.00 5.07 2.57
CA GLN A 31 -15.24 4.44 1.26
C GLN A 31 -14.37 5.00 0.13
N GLY A 32 -14.13 6.32 0.12
CA GLY A 32 -13.27 6.96 -0.88
C GLY A 32 -11.83 6.43 -0.87
N LYS A 33 -11.29 6.16 0.32
CA LYS A 33 -9.95 5.59 0.50
C LYS A 33 -9.89 4.15 0.01
N ILE A 34 -10.93 3.36 0.28
CA ILE A 34 -11.04 1.99 -0.24
C ILE A 34 -11.08 1.99 -1.77
N LYS A 35 -11.93 2.84 -2.38
CA LYS A 35 -12.03 2.96 -3.84
C LYS A 35 -10.69 3.38 -4.47
N SER A 36 -10.01 4.36 -3.88
CA SER A 36 -8.71 4.81 -4.35
C SER A 36 -7.64 3.71 -4.23
N LEU A 37 -7.65 2.91 -3.16
CA LEU A 37 -6.76 1.78 -2.99
C LEU A 37 -6.98 0.71 -4.07
N LEU A 38 -8.24 0.38 -4.35
CA LEU A 38 -8.60 -0.60 -5.38
C LEU A 38 -8.26 -0.11 -6.79
N GLU A 39 -8.43 1.19 -7.07
CA GLU A 39 -8.01 1.78 -8.34
C GLU A 39 -6.49 1.68 -8.53
N ALA A 40 -5.69 1.92 -7.48
CA ALA A 40 -4.24 1.72 -7.54
C ALA A 40 -3.87 0.26 -7.84
N ALA A 41 -4.57 -0.72 -7.24
CA ALA A 41 -4.38 -2.13 -7.54
C ALA A 41 -4.76 -2.48 -8.99
N ARG A 42 -5.85 -1.89 -9.52
CA ARG A 42 -6.29 -2.08 -10.91
C ARG A 42 -5.24 -1.63 -11.93
N TRP A 43 -4.44 -0.63 -11.59
CA TRP A 43 -3.34 -0.12 -12.44
C TRP A 43 -2.03 -0.88 -12.31
N ALA A 44 -1.96 -1.92 -11.47
CA ALA A 44 -0.75 -2.72 -11.36
C ALA A 44 -0.45 -3.43 -12.69
N SER A 45 0.82 -3.49 -13.09
CA SER A 45 1.25 -4.29 -14.22
C SER A 45 1.09 -5.79 -13.91
N SER A 46 0.60 -6.58 -14.87
CA SER A 46 0.59 -8.04 -14.78
C SER A 46 1.35 -8.67 -15.94
N CYS A 47 1.74 -9.94 -15.77
CA CYS A 47 2.22 -10.76 -16.88
C CYS A 47 1.17 -10.72 -18.03
N PHE A 48 1.64 -10.46 -19.25
CA PHE A 48 0.80 -10.33 -20.45
C PHE A 48 -0.41 -9.38 -20.33
N ASN A 49 -0.43 -8.47 -19.35
CA ASN A 49 -1.58 -7.62 -19.03
C ASN A 49 -2.89 -8.39 -18.73
N GLU A 50 -2.79 -9.68 -18.36
CA GLU A 50 -3.94 -10.56 -18.09
C GLU A 50 -4.80 -10.14 -16.89
N GLN A 51 -4.24 -9.37 -15.94
CA GLN A 51 -4.91 -8.96 -14.71
C GLN A 51 -5.60 -10.14 -13.99
N PRO A 52 -4.86 -11.21 -13.62
CA PRO A 52 -5.45 -12.47 -13.13
C PRO A 52 -5.98 -12.40 -11.69
N TRP A 53 -6.06 -11.20 -11.11
CA TRP A 53 -6.57 -10.95 -9.78
C TRP A 53 -8.09 -10.68 -9.83
N VAL A 54 -8.80 -11.11 -8.78
CA VAL A 54 -10.25 -10.94 -8.62
C VAL A 54 -10.54 -10.09 -7.38
#